data_AF-A0A1Q3MW15-F1
#
_entry.id   AF-A0A1Q3MW15-F1
#
_cell.length_a   1.000
_cell.length_b   1.000
_cell.length_c   1.000
_cell.angle_alpha   90.00
_cell.angle_beta   90.00
_cell.angle_gamma   90.00
#
_symmetry.space_group_name_H-M   'P 1'
#
loop_
_entity.id
_entity.type
_entity.pdbx_description
1 polymer ?
#
loop_
_entity_poly.entity_id
_entity_poly.type
_entity_poly.pdbx_seq_one_letter_code
_entity_poly.pdbx_strand_id
1 'polypeptide(L)'
;MEIDKAIRIFVDFLNSSWSIVSPLLINRDYTTNEDSINDWLQANWELLVERKVLDVNNYLEVYGEGADYNGESSRITAPEVLPNFKVNIKSINGNEILDVLNNRLVEISNMTFEKITGFKNGFYILEPEFKYVLVTDDNLGIERVFEMDQISFELERY
;
A
#
# COMPACT_ATOMS: atom_id res chain seq x y z
N MET A 1 -16.86 -4.81 -5.54
CA MET A 1 -16.32 -5.29 -4.25
C MET A 1 -15.79 -4.06 -3.56
N GLU A 2 -16.11 -3.84 -2.28
CA GLU A 2 -15.65 -2.63 -1.58
C GLU A 2 -14.12 -2.63 -1.43
N ILE A 3 -13.50 -1.44 -1.53
CA ILE A 3 -12.05 -1.27 -1.49
C ILE A 3 -11.44 -1.79 -0.18
N ASP A 4 -12.09 -1.53 0.97
CA ASP A 4 -11.65 -2.03 2.28
C ASP A 4 -11.52 -3.56 2.30
N LYS A 5 -12.53 -4.26 1.75
CA LYS A 5 -12.50 -5.71 1.65
C LYS A 5 -11.41 -6.20 0.69
N ALA A 6 -11.16 -5.49 -0.41
CA ALA A 6 -10.10 -5.82 -1.36
C ALA A 6 -8.73 -5.73 -0.74
N ILE A 7 -8.46 -4.63 -0.03
CA ILE A 7 -7.18 -4.41 0.62
C ILE A 7 -6.98 -5.45 1.74
N ARG A 8 -7.99 -5.75 2.56
CA ARG A 8 -7.86 -6.80 3.60
C ARG A 8 -7.54 -8.18 3.01
N ILE A 9 -8.20 -8.57 1.92
CA ILE A 9 -7.87 -9.84 1.22
C ILE A 9 -6.47 -9.78 0.61
N PHE A 10 -6.06 -8.64 0.06
CA PHE A 10 -4.70 -8.45 -0.44
C PHE A 10 -3.66 -8.61 0.68
N VAL A 11 -3.94 -8.12 1.89
CA VAL A 11 -3.08 -8.34 3.06
C VAL A 11 -3.02 -9.81 3.48
N ASP A 12 -4.14 -10.53 3.45
CA ASP A 12 -4.16 -11.98 3.68
C ASP A 12 -3.29 -12.71 2.64
N PHE A 13 -3.36 -12.29 1.37
CA PHE A 13 -2.51 -12.78 0.30
C PHE A 13 -1.03 -12.51 0.60
N LEU A 14 -0.64 -11.28 0.92
CA LEU A 14 0.74 -10.92 1.25
C LEU A 14 1.26 -11.79 2.39
N ASN A 15 0.54 -11.87 3.51
CA ASN A 15 0.94 -12.69 4.66
C ASN A 15 1.08 -14.18 4.31
N SER A 16 0.20 -14.69 3.44
CA SER A 16 0.19 -16.11 3.06
C SER A 16 1.25 -16.46 2.02
N SER A 17 1.61 -15.53 1.13
CA SER A 17 2.52 -15.79 0.02
C SER A 17 3.96 -15.36 0.28
N TRP A 18 4.19 -14.44 1.22
CA TRP A 18 5.48 -13.76 1.37
C TRP A 18 6.66 -14.70 1.51
N SER A 19 6.57 -15.69 2.40
CA SER A 19 7.65 -16.65 2.69
C SER A 19 8.01 -17.53 1.49
N ILE A 20 7.07 -17.73 0.56
CA ILE A 20 7.25 -18.51 -0.66
C ILE A 20 7.82 -17.62 -1.76
N VAL A 21 7.33 -16.40 -1.88
CA VAL A 21 7.65 -15.51 -2.99
C VAL A 21 8.96 -14.74 -2.77
N SER A 22 9.18 -14.17 -1.58
CA SER A 22 10.31 -13.28 -1.36
C SER A 22 11.69 -13.89 -1.67
N PRO A 23 11.98 -15.18 -1.42
CA PRO A 23 13.25 -15.79 -1.82
C PRO A 23 13.45 -15.87 -3.35
N LEU A 24 12.36 -15.81 -4.13
CA LEU A 24 12.40 -15.82 -5.59
C LEU A 24 12.61 -14.41 -6.18
N LEU A 25 12.42 -13.37 -5.37
CA LEU A 25 12.55 -11.97 -5.78
C LEU A 25 13.92 -11.38 -5.50
N ILE A 26 14.76 -12.05 -4.70
CA ILE A 26 16.09 -11.57 -4.32
C ILE A 26 17.21 -12.14 -5.21
N ASN A 27 18.35 -11.45 -5.25
CA ASN A 27 19.58 -11.83 -5.94
C ASN A 27 19.39 -12.11 -7.45
N ARG A 28 18.57 -11.29 -8.11
CA ARG A 28 18.43 -11.30 -9.57
C ARG A 28 19.55 -10.49 -10.20
N ASP A 29 20.00 -10.90 -11.38
CA ASP A 29 21.14 -10.30 -12.08
C ASP A 29 20.79 -8.99 -12.81
N TYR A 30 19.51 -8.81 -13.14
CA TYR A 30 19.04 -7.70 -13.97
C TYR A 30 18.40 -6.54 -13.19
N THR A 31 18.21 -6.67 -11.87
CA THR A 31 17.47 -5.68 -11.06
C THR A 31 17.88 -5.76 -9.59
N THR A 32 17.55 -4.73 -8.81
CA THR A 32 17.79 -4.76 -7.36
C THR A 32 16.76 -5.63 -6.64
N ASN A 33 17.05 -6.02 -5.40
CA ASN A 33 16.08 -6.74 -4.57
C ASN A 33 14.83 -5.89 -4.31
N GLU A 34 15.01 -4.58 -4.17
CA GLU A 34 13.93 -3.63 -3.89
C GLU A 34 13.00 -3.51 -5.09
N ASP A 35 13.54 -3.22 -6.28
CA ASP A 35 12.76 -3.08 -7.51
C ASP A 35 12.02 -4.37 -7.86
N SER A 36 12.68 -5.53 -7.73
CA SER A 36 12.06 -6.84 -7.96
C SER A 36 10.87 -7.12 -7.02
N ILE A 37 10.95 -6.64 -5.77
CA ILE A 37 9.85 -6.74 -4.79
C ILE A 37 8.75 -5.74 -5.14
N ASN A 38 9.11 -4.50 -5.47
CA ASN A 38 8.16 -3.45 -5.81
C ASN A 38 7.39 -3.77 -7.10
N ASP A 39 8.05 -4.34 -8.12
CA ASP A 39 7.43 -4.87 -9.33
C ASP A 39 6.35 -5.91 -9.00
N TRP A 40 6.67 -6.85 -8.11
CA TRP A 40 5.72 -7.89 -7.70
C TRP A 40 4.55 -7.28 -6.90
N LEU A 41 4.81 -6.37 -5.98
CA LEU A 41 3.77 -5.71 -5.19
C LEU A 41 2.84 -4.89 -6.08
N GLN A 42 3.39 -4.06 -6.97
CA GLN A 42 2.64 -3.24 -7.91
C GLN A 42 1.81 -4.09 -8.87
N ALA A 43 2.38 -5.16 -9.44
CA ALA A 43 1.65 -6.06 -10.33
C ALA A 43 0.45 -6.71 -9.63
N ASN A 44 0.62 -7.16 -8.38
CA ASN A 44 -0.45 -7.77 -7.61
C ASN A 44 -1.46 -6.73 -7.10
N TRP A 45 -1.04 -5.51 -6.78
CA TRP A 45 -1.93 -4.40 -6.43
C TRP A 45 -2.86 -4.07 -7.60
N GLU A 46 -2.30 -3.89 -8.80
CA GLU A 46 -3.08 -3.63 -10.00
C GLU A 46 -4.06 -4.78 -10.29
N LEU A 47 -3.60 -6.03 -10.19
CA LEU A 47 -4.41 -7.19 -10.54
C LEU A 47 -5.48 -7.54 -9.50
N LEU A 48 -5.11 -7.56 -8.21
CA LEU A 48 -5.94 -8.12 -7.14
C LEU A 48 -6.82 -7.05 -6.47
N VAL A 49 -6.36 -5.80 -6.42
CA VAL A 49 -7.09 -4.71 -5.76
C VAL A 49 -7.74 -3.81 -6.81
N GLU A 50 -6.95 -3.14 -7.64
CA GLU A 50 -7.45 -2.16 -8.60
C GLU A 50 -8.46 -2.76 -9.57
N ARG A 51 -8.09 -3.79 -10.34
CA ARG A 51 -9.00 -4.40 -11.33
C ARG A 51 -10.22 -5.07 -10.72
N LYS A 52 -10.18 -5.36 -9.41
CA LYS A 52 -11.32 -5.97 -8.72
C LYS A 52 -12.33 -4.93 -8.25
N VAL A 53 -11.89 -3.72 -7.98
CA VAL A 53 -12.71 -2.63 -7.41
C VAL A 53 -13.13 -1.63 -8.47
N LEU A 54 -12.28 -1.37 -9.47
CA LEU A 54 -12.48 -0.35 -10.50
C LEU A 54 -12.88 -0.94 -11.86
N ASP A 55 -13.78 -0.24 -12.53
CA ASP A 55 -14.09 -0.49 -13.94
C ASP A 55 -12.88 -0.22 -14.85
N VAL A 56 -12.99 -0.67 -16.10
CA VAL A 56 -12.02 -0.36 -17.15
C VAL A 56 -11.90 1.17 -17.29
N ASN A 57 -10.68 1.65 -17.55
CA ASN A 57 -10.31 3.07 -17.65
C ASN A 57 -10.34 3.88 -16.33
N ASN A 58 -10.54 3.21 -15.19
CA ASN A 58 -10.34 3.81 -13.87
C ASN A 58 -9.14 3.15 -13.19
N TYR A 59 -8.29 3.93 -12.54
CA TYR A 59 -6.94 3.55 -12.10
C TYR A 59 -6.66 4.12 -10.71
N LEU A 60 -6.18 3.27 -9.80
CA LEU A 60 -5.70 3.66 -8.47
C LEU A 60 -4.30 4.29 -8.56
N GLU A 61 -3.91 5.00 -7.51
CA GLU A 61 -2.51 5.36 -7.29
C GLU A 61 -1.59 4.13 -7.25
N VAL A 62 -0.32 4.38 -7.54
CA VAL A 62 0.74 3.39 -7.42
C VAL A 62 0.86 2.93 -5.96
N TYR A 63 1.22 1.68 -5.77
CA TYR A 63 1.36 1.09 -4.45
C TYR A 63 2.81 1.20 -3.97
N GLY A 64 3.04 1.96 -2.90
CA GLY A 64 4.39 2.31 -2.47
C GLY A 64 5.18 3.00 -3.59
N GLU A 65 6.37 2.51 -3.87
CA GLU A 65 7.25 3.07 -4.91
C GLU A 65 6.80 2.72 -6.35
N GLY A 66 5.83 1.82 -6.49
CA GLY A 66 5.43 1.27 -7.79
C GLY A 66 6.53 0.44 -8.47
N ALA A 67 6.32 0.07 -9.72
CA ALA A 67 7.24 -0.79 -10.47
C ALA A 67 8.42 -0.02 -11.10
N ASP A 68 9.57 -0.67 -11.27
CA ASP A 68 10.65 -0.19 -12.14
C ASP A 68 10.85 -1.14 -13.34
N TYR A 69 9.73 -1.66 -13.85
CA TYR A 69 9.74 -2.59 -14.98
C TYR A 69 9.68 -1.88 -16.33
N ASN A 70 8.90 -0.80 -16.42
CA ASN A 70 8.62 -0.08 -17.67
C ASN A 70 9.50 1.18 -17.86
N GLY A 71 10.48 1.41 -16.97
CA GLY A 71 11.44 2.52 -17.00
C GLY A 71 10.81 3.91 -16.75
N GLU A 72 9.91 4.32 -17.64
CA GLU A 72 9.20 5.61 -17.56
C GLU A 72 7.89 5.52 -16.76
N SER A 73 7.56 4.34 -16.21
CA SER A 73 6.29 4.13 -15.52
C SER A 73 6.39 3.19 -14.34
N SER A 74 5.84 3.67 -13.24
CA SER A 74 5.56 2.93 -12.02
C SER A 74 4.39 1.94 -12.14
N ARG A 75 3.73 1.86 -13.30
CA ARG A 75 2.64 0.91 -13.58
C ARG A 75 3.10 -0.27 -14.42
N ILE A 76 2.46 -1.42 -14.22
CA ILE A 76 2.73 -2.64 -15.00
C ILE A 76 1.79 -2.76 -16.20
N THR A 77 0.48 -2.67 -15.98
CA THR A 77 -0.54 -3.04 -17.00
C THR A 77 -0.96 -1.90 -17.92
N ALA A 78 -0.81 -0.66 -17.47
CA ALA A 78 -1.16 0.55 -18.24
C ALA A 78 -0.10 1.65 -18.03
N PRO A 79 1.10 1.51 -18.62
CA PRO A 79 2.26 2.33 -18.28
C PRO A 79 2.06 3.83 -18.52
N GLU A 80 1.28 4.19 -19.52
CA GLU A 80 1.09 5.59 -19.93
C GLU A 80 -0.08 6.30 -19.22
N VAL A 81 -0.76 5.62 -18.27
CA VAL A 81 -2.01 6.13 -17.70
C VAL A 81 -1.82 6.66 -16.28
N LEU A 82 -2.36 7.85 -16.01
CA LEU A 82 -2.39 8.46 -14.69
C LEU A 82 -3.54 7.91 -13.82
N PRO A 83 -3.36 7.84 -12.50
CA PRO A 83 -4.44 7.49 -11.59
C PRO A 83 -5.59 8.50 -11.67
N ASN A 84 -6.81 8.02 -11.52
CA ASN A 84 -8.01 8.86 -11.38
C ASN A 84 -8.81 8.56 -10.10
N PHE A 85 -8.31 7.63 -9.28
CA PHE A 85 -8.80 7.31 -7.96
C PHE A 85 -7.63 7.16 -6.98
N LYS A 86 -7.92 7.44 -5.71
CA LYS A 86 -7.01 7.21 -4.58
C LYS A 86 -7.69 6.42 -3.48
N VAL A 87 -6.85 5.84 -2.61
CA VAL A 87 -7.30 5.17 -1.39
C VAL A 87 -7.13 6.11 -0.22
N ASN A 88 -8.22 6.44 0.45
CA ASN A 88 -8.20 7.14 1.72
C ASN A 88 -8.31 6.17 2.89
N ILE A 89 -7.84 6.61 4.05
CA ILE A 89 -8.05 5.93 5.32
C ILE A 89 -8.98 6.75 6.22
N LYS A 90 -9.76 6.07 7.06
CA LYS A 90 -10.59 6.69 8.11
C LYS A 90 -10.49 5.90 9.40
N SER A 91 -10.60 6.58 10.53
CA SER A 91 -10.71 5.95 11.85
C SER A 91 -12.07 5.25 11.95
N ILE A 92 -12.08 3.95 12.29
CA ILE A 92 -13.33 3.18 12.43
C ILE A 92 -14.21 3.75 13.55
N ASN A 93 -13.60 4.22 14.64
CA ASN A 93 -14.31 4.72 15.81
C ASN A 93 -14.46 6.25 15.82
N GLY A 94 -14.00 6.96 14.79
CA GLY A 94 -14.03 8.42 14.72
C GLY A 94 -13.17 9.16 15.76
N ASN A 95 -12.32 8.43 16.49
CA ASN A 95 -11.43 8.98 17.52
C ASN A 95 -10.00 9.11 16.99
N GLU A 96 -9.15 9.79 17.76
CA GLU A 96 -7.71 9.74 17.59
C GLU A 96 -7.22 8.28 17.65
N ILE A 97 -6.29 7.94 16.75
CA ILE A 97 -5.67 6.61 16.65
C ILE A 97 -4.17 6.72 16.90
N LEU A 98 -3.56 5.62 17.34
CA LEU A 98 -2.14 5.59 17.68
C LEU A 98 -1.29 5.53 16.41
N ASP A 99 -0.55 6.60 16.15
CA ASP A 99 0.59 6.58 15.25
C ASP A 99 1.74 5.84 15.94
N VAL A 100 1.94 4.57 15.57
CA VAL A 100 2.93 3.69 16.22
C VAL A 100 4.37 4.07 15.88
N LEU A 101 4.59 4.77 14.76
CA LEU A 101 5.92 5.24 14.36
C LEU A 101 6.38 6.41 15.25
N ASN A 102 5.48 7.36 15.48
CA ASN A 102 5.78 8.58 16.25
C ASN A 102 5.33 8.50 17.72
N ASN A 103 4.71 7.39 18.13
CA ASN A 103 4.18 7.12 19.46
C ASN A 103 3.26 8.24 19.99
N ARG A 104 2.26 8.61 19.20
CA ARG A 104 1.28 9.66 19.56
C ARG A 104 -0.12 9.37 19.03
N LEU A 105 -1.13 9.85 19.74
CA LEU A 105 -2.51 9.84 19.26
C LEU A 105 -2.71 10.98 18.27
N VAL A 106 -3.35 10.69 17.13
CA VAL A 106 -3.68 11.69 16.10
C VAL A 106 -5.03 11.41 15.45
N GLU A 107 -5.69 12.48 15.05
CA GLU A 107 -6.85 12.41 14.16
C GLU A 107 -6.38 12.19 12.70
N ILE A 108 -7.07 11.32 11.97
CA ILE A 108 -6.81 11.14 10.54
C ILE A 108 -7.40 12.33 9.79
N SER A 109 -6.53 13.13 9.19
CA SER A 109 -6.91 14.27 8.38
C SER A 109 -5.81 14.58 7.36
N ASN A 110 -6.19 14.68 6.08
CA ASN A 110 -5.29 14.98 4.96
C ASN A 110 -4.01 14.10 4.97
N MET A 111 -4.22 12.80 4.82
CA MET A 111 -3.15 11.81 4.78
C MET A 111 -3.23 11.01 3.48
N THR A 112 -2.08 10.77 2.87
CA THR A 112 -1.94 9.98 1.64
C THR A 112 -1.57 8.54 1.99
N PHE A 113 -2.34 7.58 1.49
CA PHE A 113 -2.04 6.15 1.64
C PHE A 113 -0.83 5.78 0.79
N GLU A 114 0.18 5.17 1.40
CA GLU A 114 1.39 4.73 0.70
C GLU A 114 1.33 3.21 0.42
N LYS A 115 1.37 2.40 1.50
CA LYS A 115 1.43 0.94 1.41
C LYS A 115 1.08 0.25 2.72
N ILE A 116 0.81 -1.05 2.62
CA ILE A 116 0.74 -1.96 3.77
C ILE A 116 2.15 -2.40 4.17
N THR A 117 2.41 -2.48 5.47
CA THR A 117 3.71 -2.77 6.04
C THR A 117 3.61 -3.65 7.29
N GLY A 118 4.70 -4.33 7.64
CA GLY A 118 4.93 -4.84 8.98
C GLY A 118 5.59 -3.78 9.86
N PHE A 119 5.76 -4.06 11.15
CA PHE A 119 6.41 -3.14 12.07
C PHE A 119 7.30 -3.91 13.05
N LYS A 120 8.56 -3.48 13.19
CA LYS A 120 9.54 -4.16 14.03
C LYS A 120 10.58 -3.17 14.53
N ASN A 121 10.94 -3.29 15.81
CA ASN A 121 11.98 -2.48 16.43
C ASN A 121 11.77 -0.95 16.26
N GLY A 122 10.52 -0.49 16.24
CA GLY A 122 10.18 0.93 16.13
C GLY A 122 10.14 1.49 14.70
N PHE A 123 10.30 0.64 13.68
CA PHE A 123 10.23 1.05 12.28
C PHE A 123 9.29 0.16 11.48
N TYR A 124 8.69 0.73 10.44
CA TYR A 124 7.96 -0.04 9.44
C TYR A 124 8.94 -0.85 8.59
N ILE A 125 8.53 -2.05 8.18
CA ILE A 125 9.35 -2.97 7.39
C ILE A 125 8.50 -3.67 6.32
N LEU A 126 9.15 -4.10 5.25
CA LEU A 126 8.51 -4.87 4.19
C LEU A 126 8.62 -6.38 4.48
N GLU A 127 8.11 -6.82 5.63
CA GLU A 127 8.03 -8.23 6.03
C GLU A 127 6.77 -8.48 6.86
N PRO A 128 6.23 -9.71 6.89
CA PRO A 128 5.15 -10.10 7.79
C PRO A 128 5.47 -9.87 9.27
N GLU A 129 4.48 -9.63 10.14
CA GLU A 129 3.04 -9.59 9.85
C GLU A 129 2.61 -8.26 9.21
N PHE A 130 2.09 -8.32 7.98
CA PHE A 130 1.49 -7.17 7.31
C PHE A 130 0.16 -6.85 8.00
N LYS A 131 0.18 -5.86 8.90
CA LYS A 131 -0.99 -5.43 9.67
C LYS A 131 -1.00 -3.92 9.95
N TYR A 132 -0.02 -3.21 9.40
CA TYR A 132 0.12 -1.77 9.55
C TYR A 132 -0.03 -1.09 8.19
N VAL A 133 -0.42 0.18 8.23
CA VAL A 133 -0.51 1.04 7.05
C VAL A 133 0.45 2.20 7.22
N LEU A 134 1.33 2.38 6.23
CA LEU A 134 2.14 3.56 6.08
C LEU A 134 1.34 4.63 5.34
N VAL A 135 1.33 5.83 5.89
CA VAL A 135 0.77 7.02 5.25
C VAL A 135 1.70 8.21 5.39
N THR A 136 1.55 9.18 4.49
CA THR A 136 2.15 10.50 4.60
C THR A 136 1.10 11.48 5.14
N ASP A 137 1.41 12.21 6.21
CA ASP A 137 0.60 13.34 6.68
C ASP A 137 0.98 14.59 5.88
N ASP A 138 0.11 14.96 4.94
CA ASP A 138 0.38 16.01 3.97
C ASP A 138 0.40 17.41 4.61
N ASN A 139 -0.16 17.57 5.82
CA ASN A 139 -0.09 18.83 6.54
C ASN A 139 1.29 19.06 7.15
N LEU A 140 1.97 17.99 7.55
CA LEU A 140 3.24 18.04 8.27
C LEU A 140 4.43 17.57 7.43
N GLY A 141 4.18 16.89 6.31
CA GLY A 141 5.21 16.26 5.48
C GLY A 141 5.97 15.15 6.23
N ILE A 142 5.27 14.38 7.07
CA ILE A 142 5.87 13.29 7.84
C ILE A 142 5.16 11.96 7.58
N GLU A 143 5.88 10.88 7.75
CA GLU A 143 5.32 9.53 7.73
C GLU A 143 4.63 9.20 9.05
N ARG A 144 3.57 8.40 8.96
CA ARG A 144 2.83 7.84 10.10
C ARG A 144 2.48 6.40 9.83
N VAL A 145 2.36 5.63 10.90
CA VAL A 145 2.00 4.21 10.80
C VAL A 145 0.83 3.91 11.73
N PHE A 146 -0.21 3.29 11.17
CA PHE A 146 -1.42 2.92 11.92
C PHE A 146 -1.69 1.42 11.85
N GLU A 147 -2.27 0.85 12.90
CA GLU A 147 -2.78 -0.52 12.85
C GLU A 147 -4.04 -0.60 11.97
N MET A 148 -4.08 -1.59 11.08
CA MET A 148 -5.17 -1.76 10.10
C MET A 148 -6.54 -2.04 10.72
N ASP A 149 -6.59 -2.51 11.97
CA ASP A 149 -7.84 -2.78 12.69
C ASP A 149 -8.46 -1.51 13.28
N GLN A 150 -7.72 -0.41 13.32
CA GLN A 150 -8.19 0.91 13.77
C GLN A 150 -8.77 1.74 12.62
N ILE A 151 -8.54 1.33 11.37
CA ILE A 151 -8.90 2.08 10.18
C ILE A 151 -9.73 1.29 9.18
N SER A 152 -10.49 2.02 8.37
CA SER A 152 -11.15 1.52 7.17
C SER A 152 -10.64 2.24 5.93
N PHE A 153 -10.63 1.55 4.79
CA PHE A 153 -10.25 2.14 3.52
C PHE A 153 -11.46 2.63 2.74
N GLU A 154 -11.35 3.78 2.09
CA GLU A 154 -12.37 4.33 1.21
C GLU A 154 -11.77 4.74 -0.13
N LEU A 155 -12.61 4.65 -1.16
CA LEU A 155 -12.23 4.98 -2.52
C LEU A 155 -12.70 6.40 -2.82
N GLU A 156 -11.78 7.26 -3.23
CA GLU A 156 -12.10 8.63 -3.66
C GLU A 156 -11.65 8.86 -5.11
N ARG A 157 -12.48 9.55 -5.89
CA ARG A 157 -12.14 10.01 -7.23
C ARG A 157 -11.57 11.43 -7.14
N TYR A 158 -10.52 11.73 -7.90
CA TYR A 158 -10.06 13.12 -8.05
C TYR A 158 -11.09 14.01 -8.75
#